data_AF-A0A412L1Z7-F1
#
_entry.id   AF-A0A412L1Z7-F1
#
_cell.length_a   1.000
_cell.length_b   1.000
_cell.length_c   1.000
_cell.angle_alpha   90.00
_cell.angle_beta   90.00
_cell.angle_gamma   90.00
#
_symmetry.space_group_name_H-M   'P 1'
#
loop_
_entity.id
_entity.type
_entity.pdbx_description
1 polymer ?
#
loop_
_entity_poly.entity_id
_entity_poly.type
_entity_poly.pdbx_seq_one_letter_code
_entity_poly.pdbx_strand_id
1 'polypeptide(L)'
;MKYAENNRISHRQLYHQIILSFLAPLLICIPGYNGEQGLSGAVGIMAAVLILLLYVFFLMRTSYCYADPVKIMGKLKGSLLGIFFLIYLIMTGVYILSLIEQIVPVWAVSGIATGWLIFWAVAVCAYGADHGMQRRGRMAGVSGGIFLFVIILMLLLCIGQGNAEYLKEMLRESRLWGKEIVYSTYDVVCAFSGISLLPFVLQNVEKRGNSGKIVTSAILTVSGILLLILFILPSVLGWGRIQKELYPVLPLMAGADLPGNVLARFDVLWIGFLLYGLFFALGSCFHYGIRILDTVYLRSGKYWLPIVIYAFSFVRIDDRGIADFYKMYLGTFFVPGLVLIQICLLFRGQKKRRKKTASAVAVLMVFILSCTGCAGIEPEKRMYPLAMGVDVSEGEYILTYAMPDLPRATGQGKEEEDGNQTLQVRGKSFEGIKSRYERSQEKYLDIGHLQILILSQDLTETDMWKDFFEYLREEPLAGENIYVFQTQEPEKLLGWKEGGTSVGEYITGLMENRMDREQKNGVTLRQVYYQWYQNGTLKKLPKITLSEDQIQVWLE
;
A
#
# COMPACT_ATOMS: atom_id res chain seq x y z
N MET A 1 13.91 32.36 -40.16
CA MET A 1 14.98 31.99 -39.21
C MET A 1 14.63 30.64 -38.57
N LYS A 2 15.32 29.55 -38.92
CA LYS A 2 15.21 28.28 -38.20
C LYS A 2 15.95 28.45 -36.88
N TYR A 3 15.24 28.66 -35.77
CA TYR A 3 15.84 28.57 -34.44
C TYR A 3 16.49 27.19 -34.33
N ALA A 4 17.82 27.13 -34.17
CA ALA A 4 18.50 25.88 -33.87
C ALA A 4 17.88 25.33 -32.56
N GLU A 5 17.16 24.21 -32.66
CA GLU A 5 16.56 23.53 -31.51
C GLU A 5 17.70 23.05 -30.60
N ASN A 6 18.06 23.88 -29.63
CA ASN A 6 19.22 23.62 -28.77
C ASN A 6 18.90 22.60 -27.66
N ASN A 7 17.91 21.70 -27.88
CA ASN A 7 17.43 20.60 -27.03
C ASN A 7 17.54 20.84 -25.52
N ARG A 8 17.32 22.07 -25.08
CA ARG A 8 17.52 22.54 -23.70
C ARG A 8 16.18 22.91 -23.07
N ILE A 9 16.09 22.70 -21.77
CA ILE A 9 14.93 23.01 -20.94
C ILE A 9 15.32 23.90 -19.77
N SER A 10 14.39 24.78 -19.39
CA SER A 10 14.57 25.68 -18.26
C SER A 10 14.31 24.97 -16.92
N HIS A 11 14.74 25.59 -15.81
CA HIS A 11 14.45 25.09 -14.46
C HIS A 11 12.96 24.97 -14.17
N ARG A 12 12.16 25.93 -14.66
CA ARG A 12 10.69 25.87 -14.54
C ARG A 12 10.14 24.65 -15.27
N GLN A 13 10.64 24.33 -16.46
CA GLN A 13 10.19 23.16 -17.21
C GLN A 13 10.58 21.85 -16.53
N LEU A 14 11.81 21.77 -15.99
CA LEU A 14 12.25 20.61 -15.21
C LEU A 14 11.36 20.37 -13.98
N TYR A 15 11.07 21.43 -13.21
CA TYR A 15 10.17 21.35 -12.05
C TYR A 15 8.82 20.74 -12.43
N HIS A 16 8.16 21.31 -13.43
CA HIS A 16 6.83 20.84 -13.85
C HIS A 16 6.85 19.44 -14.45
N GLN A 17 7.94 19.02 -15.11
CA GLN A 17 8.09 17.63 -15.58
C GLN A 17 8.10 16.64 -14.41
N ILE A 18 8.80 16.98 -13.32
CA ILE A 18 8.83 16.14 -12.11
C ILE A 18 7.44 16.11 -11.48
N ILE A 19 6.79 17.27 -11.30
CA ILE A 19 5.42 17.33 -10.75
C ILE A 19 4.46 16.45 -11.56
N LEU A 20 4.42 16.59 -12.88
CA LEU A 20 3.52 15.81 -13.74
C LEU A 20 3.82 14.31 -13.74
N SER A 21 5.08 13.92 -13.55
CA SER A 21 5.47 12.50 -13.59
C SER A 21 5.22 11.78 -12.27
N PHE A 22 5.28 12.49 -11.14
CA PHE A 22 5.19 11.88 -9.81
C PHE A 22 3.86 12.10 -9.12
N LEU A 23 3.25 13.29 -9.24
CA LEU A 23 2.15 13.67 -8.37
C LEU A 23 0.93 12.75 -8.52
N ALA A 24 0.49 12.44 -9.75
CA ALA A 24 -0.68 11.58 -9.95
C ALA A 24 -0.44 10.12 -9.55
N PRO A 25 0.63 9.41 -10.01
CA PRO A 25 0.90 8.06 -9.53
C PRO A 25 1.03 7.97 -8.01
N LEU A 26 1.73 8.94 -7.38
CA LEU A 26 1.93 8.91 -5.94
C LEU A 26 0.66 9.24 -5.16
N LEU A 27 -0.15 10.21 -5.61
CA LEU A 27 -1.43 10.49 -4.97
C LEU A 27 -2.36 9.28 -4.97
N ILE A 28 -2.35 8.49 -6.04
CA ILE A 28 -3.21 7.31 -6.16
C ILE A 28 -2.67 6.15 -5.32
N CYS A 29 -1.36 5.89 -5.37
CA CYS A 29 -0.79 4.65 -4.83
C CYS A 29 -0.21 4.74 -3.43
N ILE A 30 0.13 5.95 -2.95
CA ILE A 30 0.72 6.10 -1.61
C ILE A 30 -0.34 5.97 -0.52
N PRO A 31 -1.48 6.67 -0.53
CA PRO A 31 -2.48 6.52 0.54
C PRO A 31 -3.35 5.28 0.36
N GLY A 32 -3.77 4.62 1.45
CA GLY A 32 -4.80 3.56 1.43
C GLY A 32 -4.34 2.22 2.02
N TYR A 33 -5.17 1.18 1.87
CA TYR A 33 -5.03 -0.13 2.56
C TYR A 33 -3.61 -0.73 2.48
N ASN A 34 -3.00 -0.72 1.29
CA ASN A 34 -1.65 -1.26 1.04
C ASN A 34 -0.56 -0.17 1.00
N GLY A 35 -0.89 1.01 1.50
CA GLY A 35 -0.07 2.20 1.47
C GLY A 35 0.03 2.89 2.83
N GLU A 36 0.42 4.15 2.80
CA GLU A 36 0.68 4.99 3.95
C GLU A 36 -0.61 5.51 4.56
N GLN A 37 -0.69 5.41 5.89
CA GLN A 37 -1.84 5.88 6.66
C GLN A 37 -1.40 6.45 8.01
N GLY A 38 -2.18 7.38 8.53
CA GLY A 38 -2.06 7.90 9.89
C GLY A 38 -0.72 8.58 10.20
N LEU A 39 -0.43 8.69 11.50
CA LEU A 39 0.78 9.36 11.99
C LEU A 39 2.08 8.62 11.61
N SER A 40 2.10 7.28 11.64
CA SER A 40 3.26 6.48 11.21
C SER A 40 3.62 6.79 9.75
N GLY A 41 2.63 6.82 8.85
CA GLY A 41 2.79 7.17 7.44
C GLY A 41 3.30 8.60 7.24
N ALA A 42 2.75 9.56 7.98
CA ALA A 42 3.19 10.96 7.91
C ALA A 42 4.66 11.13 8.37
N VAL A 43 5.06 10.48 9.46
CA VAL A 43 6.44 10.51 9.94
C VAL A 43 7.37 9.78 8.97
N GLY A 44 6.94 8.67 8.38
CA GLY A 44 7.70 7.96 7.35
C GLY A 44 7.94 8.79 6.09
N ILE A 45 6.94 9.55 5.60
CA ILE A 45 7.14 10.50 4.49
C ILE A 45 8.18 11.57 4.88
N MET A 46 8.10 12.14 6.09
CA MET A 46 9.08 13.14 6.53
C MET A 46 10.51 12.57 6.59
N ALA A 47 10.67 11.35 7.12
CA ALA A 47 11.95 10.66 7.15
C ALA A 47 12.46 10.33 5.73
N ALA A 48 11.58 9.89 4.84
CA ALA A 48 11.90 9.60 3.44
C ALA A 48 12.36 10.85 2.70
N VAL A 49 11.73 12.01 2.93
CA VAL A 49 12.16 13.28 2.37
C VAL A 49 13.60 13.58 2.75
N LEU A 50 14.00 13.42 4.02
CA LEU A 50 15.38 13.65 4.45
C LEU A 50 16.38 12.77 3.68
N ILE A 51 16.03 11.48 3.47
CA ILE A 51 16.83 10.54 2.69
C ILE A 51 16.90 10.95 1.22
N LEU A 52 15.76 11.33 0.64
CA LEU A 52 15.67 11.77 -0.75
C LEU A 52 16.47 13.05 -1.00
N LEU A 53 16.47 14.00 -0.06
CA LEU A 53 17.30 15.21 -0.14
C LEU A 53 18.79 14.88 -0.15
N LEU A 54 19.23 13.94 0.71
CA LEU A 54 20.59 13.42 0.68
C LEU A 54 20.89 12.70 -0.64
N TYR A 55 19.93 11.93 -1.15
CA TYR A 55 20.05 11.22 -2.41
C TYR A 55 20.18 12.17 -3.62
N VAL A 56 19.47 13.29 -3.67
CA VAL A 56 19.64 14.32 -4.73
C VAL A 56 21.08 14.82 -4.79
N PHE A 57 21.73 15.00 -3.63
CA PHE A 57 23.14 15.39 -3.59
C PHE A 57 24.05 14.35 -4.29
N PHE A 58 23.84 13.06 -4.01
CA PHE A 58 24.57 11.98 -4.67
C PHE A 58 24.27 11.90 -6.18
N LEU A 59 23.00 12.07 -6.55
CA LEU A 59 22.54 12.06 -7.93
C LEU A 59 23.19 13.17 -8.75
N MET A 60 23.18 14.40 -8.25
CA MET A 60 23.80 15.55 -8.94
C MET A 60 25.31 15.35 -9.13
N ARG A 61 25.98 14.69 -8.19
CA ARG A 61 27.42 14.41 -8.25
C ARG A 61 27.76 13.29 -9.23
N THR A 62 26.93 12.26 -9.31
CA THR A 62 27.15 11.12 -10.21
C THR A 62 26.63 11.37 -11.63
N SER A 63 25.80 12.40 -11.82
CA SER A 63 25.12 12.68 -13.09
C SER A 63 26.05 12.82 -14.30
N TYR A 64 27.33 13.19 -14.14
CA TYR A 64 28.28 13.21 -15.27
C TYR A 64 28.49 11.81 -15.88
N CYS A 65 28.47 10.75 -15.07
CA CYS A 65 28.67 9.37 -15.53
C CYS A 65 27.51 8.85 -16.40
N TYR A 66 26.33 9.47 -16.28
CA TYR A 66 25.11 9.08 -17.00
C TYR A 66 24.95 9.77 -18.36
N ALA A 67 25.77 10.80 -18.64
CA ALA A 67 25.69 11.52 -19.91
C ALA A 67 26.14 10.66 -21.10
N ASP A 68 27.19 9.86 -20.89
CA ASP A 68 27.66 8.85 -21.85
C ASP A 68 28.28 7.66 -21.07
N PRO A 69 27.44 6.74 -20.55
CA PRO A 69 27.90 5.64 -19.72
C PRO A 69 28.91 4.73 -20.42
N VAL A 70 28.74 4.52 -21.73
CA VAL A 70 29.59 3.63 -22.52
C VAL A 70 30.98 4.23 -22.70
N LYS A 71 31.09 5.53 -22.97
CA LYS A 71 32.37 6.21 -23.10
C LYS A 71 33.11 6.33 -21.76
N ILE A 72 32.38 6.54 -20.67
CA ILE A 72 32.97 6.79 -19.34
C ILE A 72 33.34 5.49 -18.61
N MET A 73 32.49 4.45 -18.71
CA MET A 73 32.64 3.22 -17.93
C MET A 73 33.11 2.02 -18.75
N GLY A 74 33.11 2.14 -20.09
CA GLY A 74 33.33 1.06 -21.05
C GLY A 74 32.02 0.41 -21.52
N LYS A 75 32.04 -0.18 -22.72
CA LYS A 75 30.87 -0.77 -23.41
C LYS A 75 30.07 -1.74 -22.53
N LEU A 76 30.74 -2.68 -21.87
CA LEU A 76 30.06 -3.72 -21.06
C LEU A 76 29.36 -3.12 -19.83
N LYS A 77 30.05 -2.28 -19.05
CA LYS A 77 29.50 -1.68 -17.83
C LYS A 77 28.44 -0.63 -18.12
N GLY A 78 28.63 0.18 -19.17
CA GLY A 78 27.63 1.14 -19.64
C GLY A 78 26.37 0.42 -20.16
N SER A 79 26.53 -0.69 -20.88
CA SER A 79 25.43 -1.54 -21.33
C SER A 79 24.61 -2.11 -20.18
N LEU A 80 25.29 -2.67 -19.16
CA LEU A 80 24.63 -3.24 -18.00
C LEU A 80 23.83 -2.19 -17.22
N LEU A 81 24.40 -0.98 -17.05
CA LEU A 81 23.71 0.15 -16.43
C LEU A 81 22.43 0.50 -17.21
N GLY A 82 22.52 0.59 -18.55
CA GLY A 82 21.36 0.86 -19.40
C GLY A 82 20.26 -0.19 -19.25
N ILE A 83 20.62 -1.47 -19.30
CA ILE A 83 19.68 -2.59 -19.14
C ILE A 83 18.99 -2.54 -17.77
N PHE A 84 19.74 -2.25 -16.69
CA PHE A 84 19.18 -2.12 -15.34
C PHE A 84 18.07 -1.06 -15.27
N PHE A 85 18.30 0.14 -15.79
CA PHE A 85 17.27 1.18 -15.83
C PHE A 85 16.15 0.89 -16.83
N LEU A 86 16.44 0.14 -17.90
CA LEU A 86 15.45 -0.24 -18.89
C LEU A 86 14.44 -1.24 -18.33
N ILE A 87 14.89 -2.24 -17.56
CA ILE A 87 14.00 -3.17 -16.85
C ILE A 87 13.09 -2.40 -15.89
N TYR A 88 13.65 -1.45 -15.13
CA TYR A 88 12.87 -0.57 -14.27
C TYR A 88 11.78 0.18 -15.06
N LEU A 89 12.13 0.81 -16.18
CA LEU A 89 11.16 1.55 -17.00
C LEU A 89 10.06 0.67 -17.60
N ILE A 90 10.39 -0.56 -17.99
CA ILE A 90 9.40 -1.52 -18.49
C ILE A 90 8.44 -1.89 -17.36
N MET A 91 8.95 -2.26 -16.20
CA MET A 91 8.16 -2.61 -15.03
C MET A 91 7.27 -1.44 -14.57
N THR A 92 7.81 -0.22 -14.49
CA THR A 92 7.03 0.99 -14.16
C THR A 92 5.97 1.30 -15.22
N GLY A 93 6.30 1.14 -16.51
CA GLY A 93 5.34 1.34 -17.60
C GLY A 93 4.17 0.36 -17.53
N VAL A 94 4.45 -0.92 -17.28
CA VAL A 94 3.43 -1.96 -17.10
C VAL A 94 2.58 -1.67 -15.86
N TYR A 95 3.19 -1.26 -14.76
CA TYR A 95 2.47 -0.87 -13.55
C TYR A 95 1.52 0.32 -13.79
N ILE A 96 1.97 1.37 -14.47
CA ILE A 96 1.12 2.52 -14.81
C ILE A 96 -0.04 2.10 -15.74
N LEU A 97 0.20 1.19 -16.70
CA LEU A 97 -0.87 0.67 -17.55
C LEU A 97 -1.91 -0.11 -16.74
N SER A 98 -1.48 -0.93 -15.78
CA SER A 98 -2.39 -1.63 -14.86
C SER A 98 -3.24 -0.65 -14.04
N LEU A 99 -2.64 0.45 -13.54
CA LEU A 99 -3.42 1.49 -12.87
C LEU A 99 -4.48 2.12 -13.78
N ILE A 100 -4.14 2.40 -15.04
CA ILE A 100 -5.08 2.96 -16.01
C ILE A 100 -6.21 1.95 -16.29
N GLU A 101 -5.89 0.66 -16.44
CA GLU A 101 -6.84 -0.44 -16.61
C GLU A 101 -7.79 -0.58 -15.42
N GLN A 102 -7.33 -0.38 -14.19
CA GLN A 102 -8.17 -0.50 -12.99
C GLN A 102 -9.05 0.74 -12.76
N ILE A 103 -8.53 1.94 -13.07
CA ILE A 103 -9.20 3.20 -12.74
C ILE A 103 -10.22 3.61 -13.81
N VAL A 104 -9.85 3.57 -15.09
CA VAL A 104 -10.67 4.15 -16.17
C VAL A 104 -12.02 3.45 -16.35
N PRO A 105 -12.13 2.11 -16.35
CA PRO A 105 -13.41 1.42 -16.53
C PRO A 105 -14.41 1.67 -15.41
N VAL A 106 -13.91 1.88 -14.19
CA VAL A 106 -14.73 2.09 -12.99
C VAL A 106 -15.15 3.54 -12.85
N TRP A 107 -14.23 4.48 -13.10
CA TRP A 107 -14.42 5.89 -12.72
C TRP A 107 -14.61 6.84 -13.89
N ALA A 108 -14.14 6.50 -15.10
CA ALA A 108 -14.19 7.42 -16.25
C ALA A 108 -15.20 6.97 -17.32
N VAL A 109 -15.08 5.75 -17.84
CA VAL A 109 -15.92 5.26 -18.94
C VAL A 109 -16.16 3.76 -18.79
N SER A 110 -17.44 3.36 -18.66
CA SER A 110 -17.84 1.95 -18.66
C SER A 110 -18.04 1.41 -20.08
N GLY A 111 -17.86 0.09 -20.26
CA GLY A 111 -18.17 -0.61 -21.51
C GLY A 111 -17.08 -0.65 -22.58
N ILE A 112 -15.89 -0.09 -22.32
CA ILE A 112 -14.73 -0.23 -23.21
C ILE A 112 -13.95 -1.49 -22.81
N ALA A 113 -13.67 -2.37 -23.76
CA ALA A 113 -12.81 -3.51 -23.52
C ALA A 113 -11.38 -3.06 -23.18
N THR A 114 -10.85 -3.59 -22.08
CA THR A 114 -9.60 -3.14 -21.46
C THR A 114 -8.39 -3.15 -22.40
N GLY A 115 -8.30 -4.14 -23.30
CA GLY A 115 -7.21 -4.21 -24.28
C GLY A 115 -7.16 -2.99 -25.22
N TRP A 116 -8.32 -2.48 -25.66
CA TRP A 116 -8.39 -1.28 -26.51
C TRP A 116 -7.99 -0.02 -25.75
N LEU A 117 -8.34 0.06 -24.48
CA LEU A 117 -8.02 1.18 -23.61
C LEU A 117 -6.50 1.31 -23.44
N ILE A 118 -5.84 0.20 -23.08
CA ILE A 118 -4.37 0.14 -22.93
C ILE A 118 -3.70 0.40 -24.28
N PHE A 119 -4.23 -0.14 -25.39
CA PHE A 119 -3.68 0.11 -26.72
C PHE A 119 -3.64 1.61 -27.05
N TRP A 120 -4.75 2.32 -26.86
CA TRP A 120 -4.81 3.77 -27.12
C TRP A 120 -3.93 4.56 -26.16
N ALA A 121 -3.86 4.16 -24.88
CA ALA A 121 -2.93 4.75 -23.91
C ALA A 121 -1.48 4.68 -24.39
N VAL A 122 -1.04 3.49 -24.81
CA VAL A 122 0.31 3.27 -25.34
C VAL A 122 0.53 4.05 -26.63
N ALA A 123 -0.42 4.01 -27.57
CA ALA A 123 -0.29 4.68 -28.87
C ALA A 123 -0.10 6.19 -28.72
N VAL A 124 -0.94 6.86 -27.91
CA VAL A 124 -0.88 8.31 -27.68
C VAL A 124 0.42 8.70 -26.98
N CYS A 125 0.81 7.96 -25.92
CA CYS A 125 2.04 8.26 -25.19
C CYS A 125 3.30 7.97 -26.02
N ALA A 126 3.30 6.91 -26.83
CA ALA A 126 4.43 6.57 -27.71
C ALA A 126 4.63 7.59 -28.83
N TYR A 127 3.54 8.10 -29.42
CA TYR A 127 3.60 9.17 -30.43
C TYR A 127 4.29 10.42 -29.88
N GLY A 128 3.97 10.83 -28.65
CA GLY A 128 4.56 11.99 -28.00
C GLY A 128 6.02 11.82 -27.54
N ALA A 129 6.51 10.59 -27.36
CA ALA A 129 7.78 10.31 -26.68
C ALA A 129 9.03 10.69 -27.51
N ASP A 130 8.94 10.61 -28.84
CA ASP A 130 10.07 10.79 -29.78
C ASP A 130 10.36 12.25 -30.15
N HIS A 131 9.49 13.19 -29.76
CA HIS A 131 9.53 14.58 -30.19
C HIS A 131 10.57 15.48 -29.45
N GLY A 132 11.57 14.87 -28.81
CA GLY A 132 12.69 15.57 -28.19
C GLY A 132 12.39 16.22 -26.83
N MET A 133 13.46 16.59 -26.11
CA MET A 133 13.35 17.10 -24.73
C MET A 133 12.69 18.49 -24.68
N GLN A 134 12.93 19.33 -25.69
CA GLN A 134 12.43 20.70 -25.69
C GLN A 134 10.90 20.77 -25.83
N ARG A 135 10.30 20.01 -26.75
CA ARG A 135 8.84 20.00 -26.95
C ARG A 135 8.12 19.47 -25.72
N ARG A 136 8.67 18.40 -25.13
CA ARG A 136 8.20 17.86 -23.86
C ARG A 136 8.32 18.85 -22.70
N GLY A 137 9.44 19.57 -22.61
CA GLY A 137 9.64 20.65 -21.63
C GLY A 137 8.62 21.78 -21.78
N ARG A 138 8.29 22.17 -23.01
CA ARG A 138 7.24 23.18 -23.28
C ARG A 138 5.87 22.69 -22.84
N MET A 139 5.49 21.47 -23.20
CA MET A 139 4.23 20.86 -22.75
C MET A 139 4.13 20.87 -21.22
N ALA A 140 5.15 20.37 -20.53
CA ALA A 140 5.18 20.37 -19.07
C ALA A 140 5.15 21.78 -18.47
N GLY A 141 5.86 22.75 -19.07
CA GLY A 141 5.86 24.13 -18.61
C GLY A 141 4.50 24.83 -18.70
N VAL A 142 3.67 24.45 -19.67
CA VAL A 142 2.30 24.97 -19.83
C VAL A 142 1.33 24.21 -18.94
N SER A 143 1.29 22.88 -19.04
CA SER A 143 0.28 22.06 -18.37
C SER A 143 0.57 21.84 -16.89
N GLY A 144 1.84 21.78 -16.48
CA GLY A 144 2.21 21.40 -15.13
C GLY A 144 1.79 22.42 -14.07
N GLY A 145 1.81 23.72 -14.42
CA GLY A 145 1.34 24.77 -13.51
C GLY A 145 -0.16 24.70 -13.30
N ILE A 146 -0.92 24.50 -14.38
CA ILE A 146 -2.38 24.32 -14.34
C ILE A 146 -2.73 23.06 -13.54
N PHE A 147 -2.07 21.94 -13.85
CA PHE A 147 -2.28 20.68 -13.14
C PHE A 147 -2.00 20.81 -11.63
N LEU A 148 -0.87 21.42 -11.25
CA LEU A 148 -0.55 21.64 -9.83
C LEU A 148 -1.56 22.57 -9.14
N PHE A 149 -1.94 23.67 -9.80
CA PHE A 149 -2.94 24.60 -9.30
C PHE A 149 -4.28 23.91 -9.07
N VAL A 150 -4.72 23.10 -10.02
CA VAL A 150 -5.96 22.33 -9.91
C VAL A 150 -5.87 21.36 -8.74
N ILE A 151 -4.83 20.53 -8.64
CA ILE A 151 -4.69 19.62 -7.50
C ILE A 151 -4.72 20.36 -6.15
N ILE A 152 -4.01 21.48 -6.02
CA ILE A 152 -4.00 22.27 -4.77
C ILE A 152 -5.37 22.86 -4.46
N LEU A 153 -6.01 23.51 -5.44
CA LEU A 153 -7.35 24.08 -5.30
C LEU A 153 -8.32 23.05 -4.75
N MET A 154 -8.18 21.81 -5.21
CA MET A 154 -9.09 20.75 -4.86
C MET A 154 -8.86 20.18 -3.47
N LEU A 155 -7.60 20.02 -3.08
CA LEU A 155 -7.25 19.66 -1.70
C LEU A 155 -7.79 20.71 -0.74
N LEU A 156 -7.72 22.01 -1.10
CA LEU A 156 -8.29 23.09 -0.30
C LEU A 156 -9.82 22.98 -0.18
N LEU A 157 -10.53 22.61 -1.25
CA LEU A 157 -11.97 22.37 -1.19
C LEU A 157 -12.32 21.18 -0.28
N CYS A 158 -11.55 20.09 -0.33
CA CYS A 158 -11.74 18.91 0.52
C CYS A 158 -11.53 19.23 2.02
N ILE A 159 -10.63 20.16 2.36
CA ILE A 159 -10.42 20.58 3.77
C ILE A 159 -11.72 21.17 4.35
N GLY A 160 -12.48 21.92 3.56
CA GLY A 160 -13.75 22.51 4.01
C GLY A 160 -14.85 21.49 4.31
N GLN A 161 -14.71 20.26 3.80
CA GLN A 161 -15.66 19.16 3.98
C GLN A 161 -15.24 18.19 5.10
N GLY A 162 -14.04 18.37 5.67
CA GLY A 162 -13.49 17.47 6.68
C GLY A 162 -14.20 17.58 8.03
N ASN A 163 -14.37 16.44 8.71
CA ASN A 163 -14.89 16.36 10.07
C ASN A 163 -13.74 16.25 11.09
N ALA A 164 -13.69 17.19 12.02
CA ALA A 164 -12.70 17.21 13.10
C ALA A 164 -12.79 15.98 14.03
N GLU A 165 -13.96 15.34 14.15
CA GLU A 165 -14.14 14.13 14.94
C GLU A 165 -13.44 12.93 14.32
N TYR A 166 -13.56 12.73 13.00
CA TYR A 166 -12.84 11.68 12.28
C TYR A 166 -11.32 11.91 12.29
N LEU A 167 -10.88 13.16 12.27
CA LEU A 167 -9.46 13.46 12.42
C LEU A 167 -8.95 13.15 13.84
N LYS A 168 -9.76 13.40 14.87
CA LYS A 168 -9.43 13.02 16.26
C LYS A 168 -9.40 11.50 16.43
N GLU A 169 -10.32 10.78 15.82
CA GLU A 169 -10.35 9.31 15.77
C GLU A 169 -9.04 8.78 15.15
N MET A 170 -8.66 9.30 13.98
CA MET A 170 -7.39 8.98 13.34
C MET A 170 -6.20 9.24 14.27
N LEU A 171 -6.14 10.40 14.94
CA LEU A 171 -5.04 10.74 15.84
C LEU A 171 -4.98 9.83 17.08
N ARG A 172 -6.12 9.38 17.58
CA ARG A 172 -6.22 8.50 18.76
C ARG A 172 -5.84 7.06 18.42
N GLU A 173 -6.28 6.57 17.26
CA GLU A 173 -6.07 5.19 16.84
C GLU A 173 -4.73 5.00 16.14
N SER A 174 -4.22 6.02 15.44
CA SER A 174 -2.90 5.95 14.81
C SER A 174 -1.81 5.99 15.88
N ARG A 175 -1.29 4.82 16.26
CA ARG A 175 -0.12 4.70 17.12
C ARG A 175 1.15 4.90 16.30
N LEU A 176 2.13 5.59 16.88
CA LEU A 176 3.46 5.72 16.28
C LEU A 176 4.26 4.45 16.58
N TRP A 177 4.32 3.55 15.60
CA TRP A 177 5.13 2.34 15.73
C TRP A 177 6.41 2.45 14.91
N GLY A 178 7.56 2.26 15.56
CA GLY A 178 8.87 2.44 14.92
C GLY A 178 9.06 1.56 13.68
N LYS A 179 8.51 0.34 13.70
CA LYS A 179 8.58 -0.60 12.58
C LYS A 179 7.78 -0.10 11.36
N GLU A 180 6.57 0.41 11.58
CA GLU A 180 5.74 1.00 10.53
C GLU A 180 6.38 2.24 9.92
N ILE A 181 6.96 3.11 10.76
CA ILE A 181 7.67 4.31 10.29
C ILE A 181 8.82 3.93 9.36
N VAL A 182 9.56 2.86 9.68
CA VAL A 182 10.66 2.37 8.84
C VAL A 182 10.15 1.81 7.50
N TYR A 183 9.10 1.00 7.51
CA TYR A 183 8.49 0.49 6.27
C TYR A 183 7.93 1.62 5.42
N SER A 184 7.21 2.54 6.04
CA SER A 184 6.67 3.75 5.41
C SER A 184 7.77 4.59 4.76
N THR A 185 8.86 4.82 5.50
CA THR A 185 10.02 5.53 4.98
C THR A 185 10.57 4.84 3.74
N TYR A 186 10.68 3.51 3.78
CA TYR A 186 11.22 2.73 2.68
C TYR A 186 10.30 2.73 1.46
N ASP A 187 8.99 2.56 1.66
CA ASP A 187 7.97 2.56 0.61
C ASP A 187 7.93 3.92 -0.10
N VAL A 188 8.04 5.03 0.63
CA VAL A 188 8.10 6.38 0.02
C VAL A 188 9.42 6.58 -0.75
N VAL A 189 10.57 6.15 -0.22
CA VAL A 189 11.85 6.17 -0.97
C VAL A 189 11.75 5.37 -2.25
N CYS A 190 11.10 4.21 -2.19
CA CYS A 190 10.79 3.34 -3.32
C CYS A 190 9.92 4.06 -4.35
N ALA A 191 8.86 4.72 -3.92
CA ALA A 191 7.95 5.42 -4.81
C ALA A 191 8.63 6.61 -5.56
N PHE A 192 9.58 7.28 -4.91
CA PHE A 192 10.38 8.35 -5.52
C PHE A 192 11.59 7.85 -6.34
N SER A 193 11.77 6.53 -6.48
CA SER A 193 12.91 5.94 -7.18
C SER A 193 13.09 6.42 -8.62
N GLY A 194 12.02 6.87 -9.29
CA GLY A 194 12.08 7.41 -10.65
C GLY A 194 12.98 8.65 -10.80
N ILE A 195 13.28 9.34 -9.70
CA ILE A 195 14.23 10.48 -9.68
C ILE A 195 15.60 10.03 -10.18
N SER A 196 15.95 8.75 -9.97
CA SER A 196 17.17 8.12 -10.48
C SER A 196 17.37 8.22 -12.00
N LEU A 197 16.32 8.51 -12.78
CA LEU A 197 16.37 8.69 -14.24
C LEU A 197 16.80 10.10 -14.66
N LEU A 198 16.68 11.09 -13.77
CA LEU A 198 17.04 12.48 -14.06
C LEU A 198 18.48 12.69 -14.58
N PRO A 199 19.52 11.98 -14.07
CA PRO A 199 20.87 12.06 -14.59
C PRO A 199 21.02 11.97 -16.11
N PHE A 200 20.18 11.18 -16.78
CA PHE A 200 20.21 10.99 -18.24
C PHE A 200 19.76 12.24 -19.01
N VAL A 201 19.04 13.16 -18.36
CA VAL A 201 18.45 14.36 -18.98
C VAL A 201 18.99 15.67 -18.42
N LEU A 202 19.73 15.64 -17.30
CA LEU A 202 20.29 16.84 -16.67
C LEU A 202 21.26 17.62 -17.58
N GLN A 203 21.85 16.97 -18.60
CA GLN A 203 22.66 17.65 -19.62
C GLN A 203 21.85 18.61 -20.52
N ASN A 204 20.55 18.37 -20.63
CA ASN A 204 19.61 19.20 -21.38
C ASN A 204 19.08 20.37 -20.52
N VAL A 205 19.45 20.48 -19.25
CA VAL A 205 18.94 21.54 -18.38
C VAL A 205 19.87 22.75 -18.40
N GLU A 206 19.30 23.94 -18.57
CA GLU A 206 20.04 25.19 -18.48
C GLU A 206 20.67 25.36 -17.09
N LYS A 207 21.92 25.82 -17.00
CA LYS A 207 22.63 26.07 -15.73
C LYS A 207 22.54 24.88 -14.75
N ARG A 208 23.15 23.75 -15.14
CA ARG A 208 23.17 22.46 -14.41
C ARG A 208 23.48 22.56 -12.91
N GLY A 209 24.30 23.54 -12.49
CA GLY A 209 24.67 23.73 -11.08
C GLY A 209 23.48 23.98 -10.14
N ASN A 210 22.39 24.55 -10.65
CA ASN A 210 21.19 24.83 -9.86
C ASN A 210 20.09 23.77 -9.98
N SER A 211 20.24 22.76 -10.87
CA SER A 211 19.20 21.76 -11.09
C SER A 211 18.89 20.95 -9.82
N GLY A 212 19.87 20.74 -8.93
CA GLY A 212 19.65 20.05 -7.65
C GLY A 212 18.62 20.76 -6.77
N LYS A 213 18.66 22.10 -6.70
CA LYS A 213 17.68 22.90 -5.95
C LYS A 213 16.26 22.73 -6.51
N ILE A 214 16.15 22.62 -7.83
CA ILE A 214 14.88 22.42 -8.52
C ILE A 214 14.30 21.05 -8.24
N VAL A 215 15.13 20.00 -8.30
CA VAL A 215 14.73 18.63 -7.95
C VAL A 215 14.29 18.56 -6.48
N THR A 216 15.07 19.15 -5.57
CA THR A 216 14.70 19.28 -4.15
C THR A 216 13.36 20.00 -3.97
N SER A 217 13.14 21.12 -4.65
CA SER A 217 11.87 21.85 -4.56
C SER A 217 10.69 21.00 -5.06
N ALA A 218 10.87 20.23 -6.13
CA ALA A 218 9.82 19.35 -6.64
C ALA A 218 9.50 18.21 -5.67
N ILE A 219 10.52 17.57 -5.07
CA ILE A 219 10.34 16.53 -4.03
C ILE A 219 9.54 17.11 -2.85
N LEU A 220 9.91 18.29 -2.38
CA LEU A 220 9.22 18.95 -1.26
C LEU A 220 7.77 19.28 -1.60
N THR A 221 7.48 19.75 -2.83
CA THR A 221 6.11 20.01 -3.25
C THR A 221 5.28 18.72 -3.29
N VAL A 222 5.77 17.66 -3.94
CA VAL A 222 5.04 16.39 -4.04
C VAL A 222 4.83 15.77 -2.66
N SER A 223 5.88 15.74 -1.83
CA SER A 223 5.80 15.17 -0.47
C SER A 223 4.90 16.00 0.45
N GLY A 224 4.90 17.33 0.31
CA GLY A 224 3.99 18.20 1.06
C GLY A 224 2.52 17.95 0.69
N ILE A 225 2.24 17.73 -0.60
CA ILE A 225 0.90 17.34 -1.06
C ILE A 225 0.53 15.93 -0.55
N LEU A 226 1.47 14.98 -0.56
CA LEU A 226 1.26 13.64 0.01
C LEU A 226 0.98 13.68 1.51
N LEU A 227 1.70 14.51 2.27
CA LEU A 227 1.43 14.72 3.69
C LEU A 227 0.04 15.31 3.90
N LEU A 228 -0.33 16.32 3.12
CA LEU A 228 -1.62 16.98 3.24
C LEU A 228 -2.78 15.99 2.97
N ILE A 229 -2.68 15.17 1.93
CA ILE A 229 -3.73 14.19 1.59
C ILE A 229 -3.86 13.10 2.67
N LEU A 230 -2.77 12.71 3.35
CA LEU A 230 -2.84 11.74 4.45
C LEU A 230 -3.70 12.21 5.63
N PHE A 231 -3.84 13.52 5.83
CA PHE A 231 -4.73 14.08 6.85
C PHE A 231 -6.13 14.41 6.31
N ILE A 232 -6.23 14.83 5.04
CA ILE A 232 -7.52 15.13 4.41
C ILE A 232 -8.37 13.87 4.26
N LEU A 233 -7.78 12.77 3.79
CA LEU A 233 -8.49 11.52 3.57
C LEU A 233 -9.26 11.07 4.83
N PRO A 234 -8.63 10.89 6.01
CA PRO A 234 -9.33 10.44 7.21
C PRO A 234 -10.33 11.46 7.71
N SER A 235 -10.03 12.75 7.55
CA SER A 235 -10.95 13.82 7.92
C SER A 235 -12.27 13.76 7.14
N VAL A 236 -12.24 13.37 5.86
CA VAL A 236 -13.44 13.34 5.00
C VAL A 236 -14.11 11.96 4.96
N LEU A 237 -13.32 10.89 4.82
CA LEU A 237 -13.85 9.54 4.60
C LEU A 237 -14.05 8.73 5.90
N GLY A 238 -13.44 9.15 7.00
CA GLY A 238 -13.36 8.37 8.23
C GLY A 238 -12.21 7.34 8.20
N TRP A 239 -11.66 7.05 9.37
CA TRP A 239 -10.46 6.21 9.51
C TRP A 239 -10.70 4.75 9.10
N GLY A 240 -11.78 4.13 9.57
CA GLY A 240 -12.10 2.74 9.24
C GLY A 240 -12.39 2.46 7.77
N ARG A 241 -12.78 3.49 6.99
CA ARG A 241 -12.99 3.36 5.53
C ARG A 241 -11.66 3.33 4.76
N ILE A 242 -10.70 4.17 5.15
CA ILE A 242 -9.39 4.26 4.47
C ILE A 242 -8.61 2.97 4.57
N GLN A 243 -8.74 2.29 5.71
CA GLN A 243 -8.16 0.98 5.94
C GLN A 243 -8.72 -0.11 5.03
N LYS A 244 -9.76 0.14 4.23
CA LYS A 244 -10.35 -0.87 3.33
C LYS A 244 -10.28 -0.48 1.87
N GLU A 245 -9.95 0.77 1.57
CA GLU A 245 -9.91 1.31 0.22
C GLU A 245 -8.50 1.24 -0.35
N LEU A 246 -8.35 0.60 -1.51
CA LEU A 246 -7.05 0.49 -2.20
C LEU A 246 -6.60 1.84 -2.77
N TYR A 247 -7.54 2.62 -3.29
CA TYR A 247 -7.29 3.93 -3.90
C TYR A 247 -8.21 4.99 -3.28
N PRO A 248 -8.02 5.36 -2.00
CA PRO A 248 -8.95 6.21 -1.24
C PRO A 248 -9.05 7.64 -1.78
N VAL A 249 -8.08 8.09 -2.58
CA VAL A 249 -8.17 9.35 -3.32
C VAL A 249 -9.32 9.33 -4.33
N LEU A 250 -9.67 8.18 -4.89
CA LEU A 250 -10.78 8.07 -5.84
C LEU A 250 -12.16 8.36 -5.22
N PRO A 251 -12.59 7.69 -4.15
CA PRO A 251 -13.85 8.01 -3.48
C PRO A 251 -13.84 9.39 -2.81
N LEU A 252 -12.67 9.90 -2.37
CA LEU A 252 -12.58 11.29 -1.89
C LEU A 252 -13.03 12.28 -2.97
N MET A 253 -12.65 12.06 -4.23
CA MET A 253 -13.04 12.92 -5.34
C MET A 253 -14.54 12.88 -5.65
N ALA A 254 -15.16 11.71 -5.50
CA ALA A 254 -16.58 11.53 -5.80
C ALA A 254 -17.49 12.14 -4.72
N GLY A 255 -16.98 12.28 -3.48
CA GLY A 255 -17.71 12.94 -2.39
C GLY A 255 -17.55 14.46 -2.33
N ALA A 256 -16.70 15.05 -3.17
CA ALA A 256 -16.37 16.47 -3.10
C ALA A 256 -17.42 17.35 -3.81
N ASP A 257 -18.57 17.56 -3.18
CA ASP A 257 -19.63 18.46 -3.70
C ASP A 257 -19.29 19.95 -3.45
N LEU A 258 -19.31 20.75 -4.52
CA LEU A 258 -19.18 22.21 -4.42
C LEU A 258 -20.48 22.83 -3.88
N PRO A 259 -20.40 23.75 -2.89
CA PRO A 259 -21.57 24.46 -2.41
C PRO A 259 -22.20 25.26 -3.56
N GLY A 260 -23.47 24.98 -3.86
CA GLY A 260 -24.23 25.64 -4.93
C GLY A 260 -24.53 24.78 -6.16
N ASN A 261 -24.12 23.51 -6.20
CA ASN A 261 -24.50 22.54 -7.25
C ASN A 261 -24.25 23.01 -8.70
N VAL A 262 -23.24 23.89 -8.90
CA VAL A 262 -22.95 24.54 -10.19
C VAL A 262 -22.37 23.55 -11.23
N LEU A 263 -21.81 22.42 -10.77
CA LEU A 263 -21.31 21.30 -11.58
C LEU A 263 -21.58 19.98 -10.85
N ALA A 264 -22.57 19.20 -11.32
CA ALA A 264 -22.98 17.93 -10.72
C ALA A 264 -22.00 16.75 -10.93
N ARG A 265 -20.84 16.98 -11.58
CA ARG A 265 -19.81 15.97 -11.93
C ARG A 265 -18.40 16.55 -11.94
N PHE A 266 -17.98 17.10 -10.80
CA PHE A 266 -16.65 17.68 -10.65
C PHE A 266 -15.55 16.61 -10.51
N ASP A 267 -15.91 15.44 -10.00
CA ASP A 267 -15.16 14.18 -10.01
C ASP A 267 -14.56 13.85 -11.39
N VAL A 268 -15.31 14.05 -12.48
CA VAL A 268 -14.87 13.77 -13.86
C VAL A 268 -13.69 14.65 -14.27
N LEU A 269 -13.69 15.94 -13.90
CA LEU A 269 -12.58 16.84 -14.21
C LEU A 269 -11.31 16.39 -13.48
N TRP A 270 -11.45 15.96 -12.23
CA TRP A 270 -10.35 15.49 -11.39
C TRP A 270 -9.71 14.22 -11.92
N ILE A 271 -10.53 13.22 -12.26
CA ILE A 271 -10.09 11.99 -12.91
C ILE A 271 -9.37 12.34 -14.21
N GLY A 272 -9.89 13.29 -14.99
CA GLY A 272 -9.20 13.80 -16.19
C GLY A 272 -7.78 14.31 -15.92
N PHE A 273 -7.59 15.10 -14.85
CA PHE A 273 -6.25 15.58 -14.47
C PHE A 273 -5.34 14.46 -13.94
N LEU A 274 -5.84 13.56 -13.09
CA LEU A 274 -5.06 12.40 -12.62
C LEU A 274 -4.63 11.51 -13.77
N LEU A 275 -5.55 11.18 -14.69
CA LEU A 275 -5.27 10.41 -15.89
C LEU A 275 -4.25 11.13 -16.77
N TYR A 276 -4.35 12.44 -16.92
CA TYR A 276 -3.32 13.23 -17.61
C TYR A 276 -1.93 13.06 -16.97
N GLY A 277 -1.85 13.07 -15.64
CA GLY A 277 -0.62 12.79 -14.91
C GLY A 277 -0.10 11.36 -15.13
N LEU A 278 -0.98 10.36 -15.11
CA LEU A 278 -0.63 8.97 -15.42
C LEU A 278 -0.12 8.81 -16.86
N PHE A 279 -0.78 9.41 -17.85
CA PHE A 279 -0.31 9.44 -19.24
C PHE A 279 1.03 10.15 -19.39
N PHE A 280 1.24 11.24 -18.64
CA PHE A 280 2.54 11.94 -18.63
C PHE A 280 3.64 11.06 -18.03
N ALA A 281 3.35 10.31 -16.97
CA ALA A 281 4.27 9.35 -16.36
C ALA A 281 4.56 8.14 -17.26
N LEU A 282 3.56 7.61 -17.97
CA LEU A 282 3.76 6.58 -18.99
C LEU A 282 4.62 7.10 -20.15
N GLY A 283 4.35 8.32 -20.61
CA GLY A 283 5.18 9.02 -21.58
C GLY A 283 6.61 9.28 -21.07
N SER A 284 6.80 9.49 -19.76
CA SER A 284 8.13 9.48 -19.12
C SER A 284 8.82 8.15 -19.35
N CYS A 285 8.14 7.03 -19.11
CA CYS A 285 8.74 5.72 -19.25
C CYS A 285 9.30 5.49 -20.67
N PHE A 286 8.51 5.83 -21.69
CA PHE A 286 8.95 5.72 -23.09
C PHE A 286 10.09 6.69 -23.42
N HIS A 287 9.96 7.96 -23.04
CA HIS A 287 10.98 8.96 -23.36
C HIS A 287 12.33 8.65 -22.70
N TYR A 288 12.34 8.33 -21.40
CA TYR A 288 13.57 7.96 -20.70
C TYR A 288 14.15 6.65 -21.24
N GLY A 289 13.31 5.68 -21.59
CA GLY A 289 13.77 4.41 -22.16
C GLY A 289 14.42 4.58 -23.52
N ILE A 290 13.82 5.36 -24.42
CA ILE A 290 14.43 5.71 -25.71
C ILE A 290 15.78 6.42 -25.48
N ARG A 291 15.84 7.39 -24.55
CA ARG A 291 17.08 8.11 -24.22
C ARG A 291 18.17 7.24 -23.64
N ILE A 292 17.83 6.29 -22.76
CA ILE A 292 18.79 5.34 -22.19
C ILE A 292 19.33 4.42 -23.29
N LEU A 293 18.47 3.94 -24.18
CA LEU A 293 18.88 3.11 -25.30
C LEU A 293 19.82 3.84 -26.28
N ASP A 294 19.53 5.11 -26.56
CA ASP A 294 20.38 5.96 -27.39
C ASP A 294 21.75 6.23 -26.75
N THR A 295 21.78 6.52 -25.44
CA THR A 295 23.03 6.81 -24.70
C THR A 295 23.93 5.58 -24.51
N VAL A 296 23.36 4.39 -24.63
CA VAL A 296 24.06 3.11 -24.39
C VAL A 296 24.36 2.35 -25.70
N TYR A 297 24.01 2.92 -26.86
CA TYR A 297 24.29 2.39 -28.19
C TYR A 297 23.73 0.96 -28.45
N LEU A 298 22.61 0.60 -27.80
CA LEU A 298 22.05 -0.76 -27.92
C LEU A 298 21.16 -0.92 -29.16
N ARG A 299 20.15 -0.05 -29.36
CA ARG A 299 19.27 0.03 -30.55
C ARG A 299 18.26 1.17 -30.37
N SER A 300 17.70 1.74 -31.44
CA SER A 300 16.60 2.71 -31.31
C SER A 300 15.38 2.10 -30.61
N GLY A 301 14.97 2.71 -29.51
CA GLY A 301 13.86 2.28 -28.64
C GLY A 301 12.45 2.59 -29.15
N LYS A 302 12.34 3.38 -30.22
CA LYS A 302 11.12 4.14 -30.55
C LYS A 302 9.83 3.30 -30.61
N TYR A 303 9.88 2.16 -31.29
CA TYR A 303 8.70 1.34 -31.54
C TYR A 303 8.65 0.10 -30.65
N TRP A 304 9.79 -0.56 -30.44
CA TRP A 304 9.80 -1.84 -29.73
C TRP A 304 9.57 -1.68 -28.22
N LEU A 305 10.02 -0.59 -27.60
CA LEU A 305 9.84 -0.39 -26.16
C LEU A 305 8.36 -0.22 -25.78
N PRO A 306 7.55 0.62 -26.46
CA PRO A 306 6.11 0.64 -26.26
C PRO A 306 5.43 -0.70 -26.51
N ILE A 307 5.82 -1.43 -27.56
CA ILE A 307 5.27 -2.76 -27.88
C ILE A 307 5.56 -3.75 -26.75
N VAL A 308 6.78 -3.74 -26.21
CA VAL A 308 7.17 -4.61 -25.09
C VAL A 308 6.38 -4.29 -23.83
N ILE A 309 6.22 -3.00 -23.50
CA ILE A 309 5.42 -2.58 -22.34
C ILE A 309 3.94 -2.97 -22.53
N TYR A 310 3.39 -2.80 -23.73
CA TYR A 310 2.05 -3.26 -24.07
C TYR A 310 1.91 -4.79 -23.94
N ALA A 311 2.83 -5.56 -24.51
CA ALA A 311 2.78 -7.02 -24.47
C ALA A 311 2.87 -7.54 -23.02
N PHE A 312 3.78 -6.99 -22.20
CA PHE A 312 3.91 -7.38 -20.80
C PHE A 312 2.70 -7.00 -19.94
N SER A 313 1.87 -6.04 -20.36
CA SER A 313 0.63 -5.74 -19.64
C SER A 313 -0.39 -6.89 -19.64
N PHE A 314 -0.34 -7.79 -20.62
CA PHE A 314 -1.23 -8.96 -20.69
C PHE A 314 -0.65 -10.23 -20.05
N VAL A 315 0.60 -10.19 -19.59
CA VAL A 315 1.24 -11.37 -19.01
C VAL A 315 0.74 -11.56 -17.58
N ARG A 316 0.10 -12.71 -17.34
CA ARG A 316 -0.34 -13.18 -16.02
C ARG A 316 0.47 -14.42 -15.64
N ILE A 317 0.93 -14.47 -14.39
CA ILE A 317 1.66 -15.58 -13.78
C ILE A 317 0.88 -15.93 -12.51
N ASP A 318 0.37 -17.16 -12.41
CA ASP A 318 -0.44 -17.63 -11.27
C ASP A 318 -1.59 -16.66 -10.91
N ASP A 319 -2.37 -16.28 -11.93
CA ASP A 319 -3.46 -15.28 -11.87
C ASP A 319 -3.07 -13.87 -11.42
N ARG A 320 -1.79 -13.62 -11.14
CA ARG A 320 -1.23 -12.31 -10.78
C ARG A 320 -0.56 -11.64 -11.99
N GLY A 321 -0.78 -10.35 -12.14
CA GLY A 321 -0.14 -9.56 -13.18
C GLY A 321 1.29 -9.17 -12.81
N ILE A 322 2.12 -8.83 -13.80
CA ILE A 322 3.47 -8.28 -13.56
C ILE A 322 3.44 -7.02 -12.66
N ALA A 323 2.34 -6.27 -12.71
CA ALA A 323 2.11 -5.10 -11.85
C ALA A 323 2.05 -5.44 -10.35
N ASP A 324 1.57 -6.63 -9.97
CA ASP A 324 1.44 -7.04 -8.56
C ASP A 324 2.83 -7.28 -7.94
N PHE A 325 3.77 -7.74 -8.75
CA PHE A 325 5.17 -7.92 -8.34
C PHE A 325 5.97 -6.62 -8.31
N TYR A 326 5.41 -5.51 -8.79
CA TYR A 326 6.15 -4.26 -8.97
C TYR A 326 6.68 -3.69 -7.64
N LYS A 327 5.84 -3.64 -6.59
CA LYS A 327 6.24 -3.12 -5.26
C LYS A 327 7.41 -3.92 -4.69
N MET A 328 7.33 -5.25 -4.78
CA MET A 328 8.39 -6.17 -4.37
C MET A 328 9.66 -6.00 -5.21
N TYR A 329 9.54 -5.96 -6.54
CA TYR A 329 10.69 -5.74 -7.44
C TYR A 329 11.45 -4.46 -7.07
N LEU A 330 10.69 -3.39 -6.82
CA LEU A 330 11.25 -2.08 -6.57
C LEU A 330 11.98 -2.02 -5.22
N GLY A 331 11.36 -2.57 -4.17
CA GLY A 331 11.92 -2.64 -2.83
C GLY A 331 13.06 -3.65 -2.67
N THR A 332 13.01 -4.81 -3.33
CA THR A 332 14.02 -5.85 -3.10
C THR A 332 15.20 -5.74 -4.07
N PHE A 333 14.97 -5.33 -5.32
CA PHE A 333 16.00 -5.38 -6.37
C PHE A 333 16.41 -3.99 -6.85
N PHE A 334 15.46 -3.15 -7.25
CA PHE A 334 15.79 -1.89 -7.91
C PHE A 334 16.45 -0.87 -6.98
N VAL A 335 15.84 -0.53 -5.84
CA VAL A 335 16.39 0.50 -4.93
C VAL A 335 17.73 0.07 -4.31
N PRO A 336 17.90 -1.16 -3.80
CA PRO A 336 19.20 -1.63 -3.33
C PRO A 336 20.26 -1.66 -4.45
N GLY A 337 19.89 -2.14 -5.64
CA GLY A 337 20.77 -2.16 -6.81
C GLY A 337 21.20 -0.75 -7.25
N LEU A 338 20.28 0.21 -7.25
CA LEU A 338 20.51 1.62 -7.57
C LEU A 338 21.52 2.24 -6.61
N VAL A 339 21.37 1.99 -5.31
CA VAL A 339 22.28 2.52 -4.29
C VAL A 339 23.68 1.90 -4.45
N LEU A 340 23.76 0.60 -4.70
CA LEU A 340 25.04 -0.07 -4.97
C LEU A 340 25.73 0.52 -6.21
N ILE A 341 24.99 0.69 -7.31
CA ILE A 341 25.50 1.34 -8.54
C ILE A 341 26.03 2.73 -8.23
N GLN A 342 25.30 3.56 -7.47
CA GLN A 342 25.73 4.91 -7.14
C GLN A 342 26.97 4.95 -6.24
N ILE A 343 27.05 4.05 -5.27
CA ILE A 343 28.24 3.89 -4.42
C ILE A 343 29.45 3.54 -5.30
N CYS A 344 29.32 2.57 -6.22
CA CYS A 344 30.38 2.22 -7.17
C CYS A 344 30.83 3.40 -8.04
N LEU A 345 29.89 4.21 -8.54
CA LEU A 345 30.18 5.39 -9.35
C LEU A 345 30.89 6.49 -8.54
N LEU A 346 30.48 6.72 -7.29
CA LEU A 346 31.10 7.70 -6.40
C LEU A 346 32.56 7.36 -6.08
N PHE A 347 32.86 6.09 -5.81
CA PHE A 347 34.22 5.65 -5.51
C PHE A 347 35.17 5.73 -6.70
N ARG A 348 34.67 5.61 -7.94
CA ARG A 348 35.46 5.81 -9.16
C ARG A 348 35.82 7.29 -9.40
N GLY A 349 34.96 8.22 -8.99
CA GLY A 349 35.10 9.64 -9.36
C GLY A 349 36.10 10.48 -8.56
N GLN A 350 36.64 10.02 -7.41
CA GLN A 350 37.32 10.92 -6.46
C GLN A 350 38.55 10.32 -5.74
N LYS A 351 39.76 10.52 -6.30
CA LYS A 351 41.03 10.28 -5.59
C LYS A 351 41.36 11.36 -4.52
N LYS A 352 40.70 12.53 -4.49
CA LYS A 352 41.20 13.71 -3.74
C LYS A 352 40.43 14.16 -2.48
N ARG A 353 39.20 13.69 -2.18
CA ARG A 353 38.44 14.08 -0.96
C ARG A 353 37.51 12.99 -0.40
N ARG A 354 38.09 11.84 -0.02
CA ARG A 354 37.40 10.64 0.51
C ARG A 354 36.64 10.83 1.85
N LYS A 355 37.06 11.76 2.72
CA LYS A 355 36.65 11.76 4.14
C LYS A 355 35.21 12.21 4.42
N LYS A 356 34.68 13.24 3.74
CA LYS A 356 33.31 13.74 3.97
C LYS A 356 32.23 12.90 3.27
N THR A 357 32.60 12.19 2.20
CA THR A 357 31.69 11.32 1.43
C THR A 357 31.54 9.93 2.02
N ALA A 358 32.57 9.40 2.69
CA ALA A 358 32.51 8.09 3.34
C ALA A 358 31.49 8.05 4.49
N SER A 359 31.40 9.14 5.29
CA SER A 359 30.42 9.26 6.38
C SER A 359 28.97 9.32 5.88
N ALA A 360 28.68 10.11 4.84
CA ALA A 360 27.33 10.17 4.26
C ALA A 360 26.91 8.87 3.56
N VAL A 361 27.86 8.15 2.94
CA VAL A 361 27.62 6.83 2.33
C VAL A 361 27.39 5.77 3.40
N ALA A 362 28.12 5.80 4.52
CA ALA A 362 27.89 4.90 5.64
C ALA A 362 26.50 5.10 6.25
N VAL A 363 26.04 6.34 6.43
CA VAL A 363 24.71 6.65 6.97
C VAL A 363 23.60 6.15 6.04
N LEU A 364 23.71 6.37 4.72
CA LEU A 364 22.72 5.90 3.74
C LEU A 364 22.69 4.36 3.66
N MET A 365 23.86 3.72 3.72
CA MET A 365 24.02 2.26 3.61
C MET A 365 23.52 1.53 4.86
N VAL A 366 23.84 2.03 6.06
CA VAL A 366 23.33 1.48 7.34
C VAL A 366 21.81 1.56 7.39
N PHE A 367 21.22 2.65 6.89
CA PHE A 367 19.77 2.80 6.89
C PHE A 367 19.08 1.79 5.95
N ILE A 368 19.59 1.61 4.73
CA ILE A 368 18.98 0.68 3.74
C ILE A 368 19.14 -0.78 4.16
N LEU A 369 20.30 -1.18 4.68
CA LEU A 369 20.53 -2.55 5.18
C LEU A 369 19.70 -2.87 6.43
N SER A 370 19.33 -1.87 7.23
CA SER A 370 18.43 -2.05 8.39
C SER A 370 16.95 -2.19 7.98
N CYS A 371 16.62 -1.89 6.71
CA CYS A 371 15.24 -1.93 6.20
C CYS A 371 14.96 -3.16 5.32
N THR A 372 15.94 -4.03 5.04
CA THR A 372 15.68 -5.30 4.34
C THR A 372 15.15 -6.33 5.34
N GLY A 373 13.96 -6.07 5.88
CA GLY A 373 13.14 -7.05 6.57
C GLY A 373 12.28 -7.80 5.56
N CYS A 374 12.66 -9.05 5.27
CA CYS A 374 11.92 -9.95 4.39
C CYS A 374 10.57 -10.37 4.97
N ALA A 375 9.68 -10.71 4.03
CA ALA A 375 8.48 -11.54 4.14
C ALA A 375 7.25 -10.90 4.80
N GLY A 376 6.46 -10.18 3.98
CA GLY A 376 5.01 -10.25 4.16
C GLY A 376 4.58 -11.71 4.01
N ILE A 377 3.88 -12.23 5.02
CA ILE A 377 3.41 -13.62 5.03
C ILE A 377 2.28 -13.73 4.01
N GLU A 378 2.52 -14.54 2.97
CA GLU A 378 1.55 -14.85 1.90
C GLU A 378 0.24 -15.40 2.50
N PRO A 379 -0.94 -15.06 1.94
CA PRO A 379 -2.24 -15.50 2.46
C PRO A 379 -2.37 -17.02 2.60
N GLU A 380 -1.73 -17.80 1.72
CA GLU A 380 -1.74 -19.27 1.72
C GLU A 380 -1.02 -19.91 2.92
N LYS A 381 -0.16 -19.14 3.61
CA LYS A 381 0.53 -19.55 4.84
C LYS A 381 -0.23 -19.14 6.10
N ARG A 382 -1.49 -18.71 5.98
CA ARG A 382 -2.34 -18.30 7.11
C ARG A 382 -3.50 -19.28 7.34
N MET A 383 -3.93 -19.38 8.59
CA MET A 383 -5.18 -20.05 8.98
C MET A 383 -6.15 -19.03 9.57
N TYR A 384 -7.41 -19.11 9.15
CA TYR A 384 -8.46 -18.14 9.47
C TYR A 384 -9.55 -18.81 10.33
N PRO A 385 -9.42 -18.83 11.66
CA PRO A 385 -10.48 -19.32 12.53
C PRO A 385 -11.71 -18.41 12.47
N LEU A 386 -12.91 -18.99 12.43
CA LEU A 386 -14.17 -18.26 12.49
C LEU A 386 -14.73 -18.14 13.91
N ALA A 387 -14.41 -19.10 14.78
CA ALA A 387 -14.77 -19.06 16.19
C ALA A 387 -13.60 -19.45 17.10
N MET A 388 -13.54 -18.85 18.28
CA MET A 388 -12.52 -19.07 19.29
C MET A 388 -13.19 -19.31 20.64
N GLY A 389 -12.75 -20.36 21.32
CA GLY A 389 -13.15 -20.72 22.67
C GLY A 389 -12.00 -20.49 23.62
N VAL A 390 -12.32 -19.92 24.78
CA VAL A 390 -11.34 -19.65 25.82
C VAL A 390 -11.84 -20.29 27.09
N ASP A 391 -10.99 -21.13 27.66
CA ASP A 391 -11.25 -21.81 28.92
C ASP A 391 -10.06 -21.69 29.87
N VAL A 392 -10.28 -21.98 31.15
CA VAL A 392 -9.28 -21.95 32.19
C VAL A 392 -9.37 -23.24 33.00
N SER A 393 -8.26 -23.98 33.06
CA SER A 393 -8.16 -25.18 33.89
C SER A 393 -6.82 -25.17 34.63
N GLU A 394 -6.84 -25.42 35.94
CA GLU A 394 -5.64 -25.44 36.80
C GLU A 394 -4.76 -24.16 36.72
N GLY A 395 -5.35 -23.01 36.37
CA GLY A 395 -4.63 -21.74 36.20
C GLY A 395 -3.88 -21.60 34.87
N GLU A 396 -4.12 -22.48 33.90
CA GLU A 396 -3.66 -22.33 32.51
C GLU A 396 -4.82 -21.93 31.60
N TYR A 397 -4.54 -21.09 30.60
CA TYR A 397 -5.49 -20.76 29.54
C TYR A 397 -5.50 -21.88 28.50
N ILE A 398 -6.70 -22.23 28.04
CA ILE A 398 -6.95 -23.20 26.98
C ILE A 398 -7.65 -22.44 25.84
N LEU A 399 -6.95 -22.29 24.72
CA LEU A 399 -7.50 -21.67 23.51
C LEU A 399 -7.88 -22.75 22.51
N THR A 400 -9.13 -22.74 22.08
CA THR A 400 -9.68 -23.66 21.09
C THR A 400 -10.11 -22.87 19.85
N TYR A 401 -9.54 -23.20 18.70
CA TYR A 401 -9.83 -22.54 17.43
C TYR A 401 -10.69 -23.45 16.55
N ALA A 402 -11.82 -22.94 16.07
CA ALA A 402 -12.67 -23.63 15.10
C ALA A 402 -12.43 -23.05 13.70
N MET A 403 -12.00 -23.92 12.79
CA MET A 403 -11.70 -23.58 11.40
C MET A 403 -12.91 -23.80 10.48
N PRO A 404 -13.06 -23.04 9.39
CA PRO A 404 -14.09 -23.26 8.38
C PRO A 404 -13.82 -24.51 7.52
N ASP A 405 -14.89 -25.20 7.13
CA ASP A 405 -14.84 -26.39 6.27
C ASP A 405 -14.80 -25.98 4.77
N LEU A 406 -13.62 -25.58 4.31
CA LEU A 406 -13.34 -25.06 2.95
C LEU A 406 -13.80 -25.97 1.76
N PRO A 407 -13.76 -27.32 1.84
CA PRO A 407 -14.16 -28.18 0.72
C PRO A 407 -15.66 -28.15 0.38
N ARG A 408 -16.55 -27.88 1.35
CA ARG A 408 -18.01 -27.86 1.11
C ARG A 408 -18.52 -26.50 0.64
N ALA A 409 -17.93 -25.41 1.10
CA ALA A 409 -18.32 -24.04 0.71
C ALA A 409 -18.08 -23.73 -0.79
N THR A 410 -17.21 -24.50 -1.45
CA THR A 410 -16.88 -24.36 -2.89
C THR A 410 -17.67 -25.32 -3.80
N GLY A 411 -18.53 -26.19 -3.24
CA GLY A 411 -19.35 -27.14 -4.01
C GLY A 411 -18.57 -28.32 -4.61
N GLN A 412 -17.34 -28.60 -4.16
CA GLN A 412 -16.46 -29.67 -4.67
C GLN A 412 -16.15 -30.77 -3.64
N GLY A 413 -17.10 -31.14 -2.78
CA GLY A 413 -16.89 -32.21 -1.81
C GLY A 413 -16.98 -33.61 -2.40
N LYS A 414 -15.86 -34.34 -2.49
CA LYS A 414 -15.87 -35.81 -2.39
C LYS A 414 -16.18 -36.17 -0.93
N GLU A 415 -17.03 -37.18 -0.74
CA GLU A 415 -17.21 -37.81 0.57
C GLU A 415 -15.91 -38.50 0.97
N GLU A 416 -15.58 -38.43 2.27
CA GLU A 416 -14.40 -39.00 2.95
C GLU A 416 -13.17 -38.07 3.05
N GLU A 417 -13.19 -37.20 4.07
CA GLU A 417 -12.20 -37.16 5.14
C GLU A 417 -12.78 -36.32 6.29
N ASP A 418 -12.60 -36.78 7.54
CA ASP A 418 -13.18 -36.23 8.77
C ASP A 418 -12.66 -34.80 9.06
N GLY A 419 -13.25 -33.81 8.39
CA GLY A 419 -12.81 -32.42 8.37
C GLY A 419 -13.31 -31.61 9.56
N ASN A 420 -12.84 -31.93 10.77
CA ASN A 420 -12.88 -30.97 11.89
C ASN A 420 -11.46 -30.79 12.43
N GLN A 421 -10.80 -29.69 12.10
CA GLN A 421 -9.58 -29.27 12.78
C GLN A 421 -9.95 -28.25 13.85
N THR A 422 -10.55 -28.71 14.96
CA THR A 422 -10.53 -27.93 16.20
C THR A 422 -9.11 -28.00 16.76
N LEU A 423 -8.41 -26.87 16.80
CA LEU A 423 -7.05 -26.83 17.32
C LEU A 423 -7.07 -26.29 18.75
N GLN A 424 -6.58 -27.10 19.70
CA GLN A 424 -6.46 -26.70 21.10
C GLN A 424 -5.00 -26.45 21.46
N VAL A 425 -4.73 -25.31 22.11
CA VAL A 425 -3.40 -24.97 22.64
C VAL A 425 -3.54 -24.48 24.09
N ARG A 426 -2.69 -25.00 24.97
CA ARG A 426 -2.71 -24.69 26.41
C ARG A 426 -1.44 -23.98 26.86
N GLY A 427 -1.56 -23.05 27.81
CA GLY A 427 -0.40 -22.44 28.47
C GLY A 427 -0.74 -21.39 29.52
N LYS A 428 0.26 -21.06 30.35
CA LYS A 428 0.16 -20.08 31.45
C LYS A 428 0.20 -18.62 31.00
N SER A 429 0.67 -18.35 29.77
CA SER A 429 0.71 -17.02 29.18
C SER A 429 0.40 -17.10 27.68
N PHE A 430 -0.17 -16.04 27.13
CA PHE A 430 -0.51 -15.96 25.70
C PHE A 430 0.72 -16.02 24.79
N GLU A 431 1.86 -15.47 25.22
CA GLU A 431 3.14 -15.60 24.51
C GLU A 431 3.64 -17.06 24.48
N GLY A 432 3.45 -17.79 25.59
CA GLY A 432 3.72 -19.23 25.67
C GLY A 432 2.80 -20.06 24.79
N ILE A 433 1.52 -19.68 24.69
CA ILE A 433 0.53 -20.31 23.81
C ILE A 433 0.90 -20.09 22.34
N LYS A 434 1.21 -18.85 21.95
CA LYS A 434 1.64 -18.50 20.58
C LYS A 434 2.89 -19.27 20.16
N SER A 435 3.88 -19.35 21.04
CA SER A 435 5.11 -20.12 20.80
C SER A 435 4.86 -21.62 20.63
N ARG A 436 3.89 -22.20 21.38
CA ARG A 436 3.50 -23.62 21.23
C ARG A 436 2.73 -23.86 19.93
N TYR A 437 1.86 -22.93 19.56
CA TYR A 437 1.15 -22.96 18.29
C TYR A 437 2.15 -22.93 17.12
N GLU A 438 3.07 -21.96 17.09
CA GLU A 438 4.05 -21.80 15.99
C GLU A 438 5.01 -22.98 15.86
N ARG A 439 5.27 -23.74 16.93
CA ARG A 439 6.07 -24.97 16.87
C ARG A 439 5.30 -26.18 16.35
N SER A 440 3.97 -26.17 16.46
CA SER A 440 3.12 -27.30 16.11
C SER A 440 2.45 -27.15 14.75
N GLN A 441 2.35 -25.93 14.22
CA GLN A 441 1.65 -25.59 12.99
C GLN A 441 2.58 -24.87 12.01
N GLU A 442 2.54 -25.25 10.73
CA GLU A 442 3.31 -24.56 9.66
C GLU A 442 2.68 -23.23 9.24
N LYS A 443 1.39 -23.04 9.51
CA LYS A 443 0.62 -21.87 9.10
C LYS A 443 0.41 -20.89 10.26
N TYR A 444 0.57 -19.62 9.97
CA TYR A 444 0.34 -18.53 10.93
C TYR A 444 -1.14 -18.36 11.23
N LEU A 445 -1.49 -18.16 12.50
CA LEU A 445 -2.87 -17.90 12.90
C LEU A 445 -3.25 -16.45 12.59
N ASP A 446 -4.36 -16.23 11.89
CA ASP A 446 -4.90 -14.91 11.55
C ASP A 446 -6.31 -14.77 12.12
N ILE A 447 -6.42 -14.12 13.27
CA ILE A 447 -7.70 -13.86 13.95
C ILE A 447 -8.50 -12.69 13.33
N GLY A 448 -8.07 -12.18 12.18
CA GLY A 448 -8.72 -11.17 11.33
C GLY A 448 -10.19 -11.44 11.03
N HIS A 449 -10.52 -12.71 10.89
CA HIS A 449 -11.82 -13.18 10.42
C HIS A 449 -12.65 -13.81 11.53
N LEU A 450 -12.21 -13.65 12.79
CA LEU A 450 -12.96 -14.15 13.93
C LEU A 450 -14.32 -13.46 13.95
N GLN A 451 -15.39 -14.24 14.04
CA GLN A 451 -16.76 -13.73 14.13
C GLN A 451 -17.31 -13.92 15.53
N ILE A 452 -16.93 -15.02 16.18
CA ILE A 452 -17.48 -15.44 17.47
C ILE A 452 -16.37 -15.75 18.47
N LEU A 453 -16.52 -15.21 19.67
CA LEU A 453 -15.70 -15.47 20.82
C LEU A 453 -16.56 -16.09 21.93
N ILE A 454 -16.15 -17.24 22.43
CA ILE A 454 -16.88 -18.02 23.44
C ILE A 454 -16.00 -18.15 24.67
N LEU A 455 -16.46 -17.62 25.80
CA LEU A 455 -15.75 -17.66 27.07
C LEU A 455 -16.37 -18.69 28.01
N SER A 456 -15.55 -19.41 28.75
CA SER A 456 -16.04 -20.26 29.83
C SER A 456 -16.57 -19.42 31.00
N GLN A 457 -17.54 -19.97 31.74
CA GLN A 457 -18.03 -19.37 32.98
C GLN A 457 -16.88 -19.15 33.98
N ASP A 458 -15.99 -20.13 34.09
CA ASP A 458 -14.82 -20.08 34.99
C ASP A 458 -13.87 -18.91 34.67
N LEU A 459 -13.65 -18.58 33.39
CA LEU A 459 -12.86 -17.42 32.99
C LEU A 459 -13.54 -16.08 33.37
N THR A 460 -14.86 -16.00 33.19
CA THR A 460 -15.61 -14.77 33.46
C THR A 460 -15.82 -14.48 34.95
N GLU A 461 -15.75 -15.51 35.79
CA GLU A 461 -15.88 -15.40 37.26
C GLU A 461 -14.55 -15.05 37.95
N THR A 462 -13.42 -15.20 37.25
CA THR A 462 -12.08 -14.85 37.73
C THR A 462 -11.61 -13.52 37.14
N ASP A 463 -10.58 -12.88 37.71
CA ASP A 463 -10.00 -11.66 37.11
C ASP A 463 -9.18 -11.93 35.82
N MET A 464 -9.01 -13.20 35.45
CA MET A 464 -8.22 -13.65 34.29
C MET A 464 -8.81 -13.23 32.95
N TRP A 465 -10.09 -12.85 32.87
CA TRP A 465 -10.66 -12.27 31.65
C TRP A 465 -9.95 -10.97 31.27
N LYS A 466 -9.49 -10.17 32.24
CA LYS A 466 -8.81 -8.89 31.97
C LYS A 466 -7.54 -9.12 31.15
N ASP A 467 -6.73 -10.09 31.57
CA ASP A 467 -5.49 -10.47 30.89
C ASP A 467 -5.77 -10.99 29.47
N PHE A 468 -6.87 -11.74 29.30
CA PHE A 468 -7.30 -12.24 27.99
C PHE A 468 -7.76 -11.12 27.04
N PHE A 469 -8.59 -10.19 27.52
CA PHE A 469 -9.04 -9.06 26.72
C PHE A 469 -7.92 -8.04 26.47
N GLU A 470 -6.93 -7.93 27.36
CA GLU A 470 -5.72 -7.16 27.12
C GLU A 470 -4.87 -7.81 26.01
N TYR A 471 -4.72 -9.14 26.02
CA TYR A 471 -4.09 -9.88 24.93
C TYR A 471 -4.80 -9.68 23.58
N LEU A 472 -6.14 -9.83 23.52
CA LEU A 472 -6.90 -9.58 22.29
C LEU A 472 -6.76 -8.15 21.78
N ARG A 473 -6.61 -7.16 22.68
CA ARG A 473 -6.40 -5.76 22.31
C ARG A 473 -5.04 -5.52 21.70
N GLU A 474 -4.02 -6.28 22.11
CA GLU A 474 -2.67 -6.18 21.57
C GLU A 474 -2.51 -6.87 20.22
N GLU A 475 -3.44 -7.77 19.86
CA GLU A 475 -3.42 -8.46 18.57
C GLU A 475 -4.03 -7.57 17.45
N PRO A 476 -3.22 -7.14 16.46
CA PRO A 476 -3.62 -6.15 15.44
C PRO A 476 -4.66 -6.68 14.43
N LEU A 477 -4.96 -7.98 14.47
CA LEU A 477 -5.90 -8.64 13.58
C LEU A 477 -7.28 -8.81 14.23
N ALA A 478 -7.45 -8.64 15.54
CA ALA A 478 -8.77 -8.83 16.16
C ALA A 478 -9.72 -7.66 15.85
N GLY A 479 -10.81 -7.92 15.13
CA GLY A 479 -11.85 -6.90 14.87
C GLY A 479 -12.74 -6.65 16.10
N GLU A 480 -13.23 -5.43 16.31
CA GLU A 480 -14.09 -5.13 17.48
C GLU A 480 -15.56 -5.55 17.31
N ASN A 481 -15.97 -5.99 16.12
CA ASN A 481 -17.33 -6.43 15.80
C ASN A 481 -17.60 -7.92 16.10
N ILE A 482 -16.69 -8.57 16.82
CA ILE A 482 -16.80 -9.98 17.22
C ILE A 482 -17.91 -10.13 18.27
N TYR A 483 -18.81 -11.10 18.09
CA TYR A 483 -19.82 -11.43 19.10
C TYR A 483 -19.22 -12.26 20.23
N VAL A 484 -19.54 -11.90 21.46
CA VAL A 484 -18.98 -12.52 22.66
C VAL A 484 -20.08 -13.23 23.43
N PHE A 485 -19.87 -14.51 23.74
CA PHE A 485 -20.80 -15.37 24.44
C PHE A 485 -20.14 -16.06 25.63
N GLN A 486 -20.96 -16.53 26.56
CA GLN A 486 -20.55 -17.31 27.73
C GLN A 486 -21.15 -18.72 27.68
N THR A 487 -20.37 -19.74 28.04
CA THR A 487 -20.85 -21.13 28.13
C THR A 487 -20.12 -21.91 29.23
N GLN A 488 -20.63 -23.09 29.60
CA GLN A 488 -19.96 -24.00 30.55
C GLN A 488 -18.89 -24.86 29.87
N GLU A 489 -19.08 -25.22 28.60
CA GLU A 489 -18.18 -26.14 27.89
C GLU A 489 -17.84 -25.60 26.48
N PRO A 490 -16.93 -24.61 26.36
CA PRO A 490 -16.60 -23.97 25.07
C PRO A 490 -16.10 -24.96 24.02
N GLU A 491 -15.33 -25.97 24.44
CA GLU A 491 -14.78 -27.01 23.56
C GLU A 491 -15.88 -27.84 22.90
N LYS A 492 -16.84 -28.35 23.69
CA LYS A 492 -17.95 -29.14 23.15
C LYS A 492 -18.84 -28.31 22.22
N LEU A 493 -19.05 -27.04 22.54
CA LEU A 493 -19.83 -26.14 21.71
C LEU A 493 -19.14 -25.87 20.37
N LEU A 494 -17.82 -25.66 20.35
CA LEU A 494 -17.05 -25.46 19.12
C LEU A 494 -16.90 -26.73 18.27
N GLY A 495 -17.03 -27.91 18.90
CA GLY A 495 -17.06 -29.20 18.22
C GLY A 495 -18.41 -29.58 17.60
N TRP A 496 -19.49 -28.81 17.87
CA TRP A 496 -20.84 -29.13 17.38
C TRP A 496 -21.00 -28.96 15.87
N LYS A 497 -21.81 -29.84 15.25
CA LYS A 497 -22.17 -29.78 13.83
C LYS A 497 -23.65 -30.13 13.63
N GLU A 498 -24.35 -29.29 12.88
CA GLU A 498 -25.63 -29.63 12.25
C GLU A 498 -25.64 -29.10 10.81
N GLY A 499 -25.97 -29.97 9.84
CA GLY A 499 -26.04 -29.59 8.42
C GLY A 499 -24.72 -29.20 7.74
N GLY A 500 -23.55 -29.45 8.37
CA GLY A 500 -22.24 -29.12 7.79
C GLY A 500 -21.83 -27.65 7.94
N THR A 501 -22.52 -26.89 8.79
CA THR A 501 -22.22 -25.48 9.08
C THR A 501 -21.31 -25.38 10.30
N SER A 502 -20.28 -24.52 10.28
CA SER A 502 -19.47 -24.26 11.48
C SER A 502 -20.29 -23.51 12.53
N VAL A 503 -19.95 -23.66 13.81
CA VAL A 503 -20.63 -22.97 14.92
C VAL A 503 -20.59 -21.44 14.74
N GLY A 504 -19.48 -20.93 14.20
CA GLY A 504 -19.32 -19.54 13.79
C GLY A 504 -20.41 -19.09 12.81
N GLU A 505 -20.50 -19.77 11.67
CA GLU A 505 -21.49 -19.45 10.63
C GLU A 505 -22.93 -19.68 11.07
N TYR A 506 -23.18 -20.73 11.84
CA TYR A 506 -24.53 -21.07 12.31
C TYR A 506 -25.08 -20.02 13.26
N ILE A 507 -24.29 -19.60 14.27
CA ILE A 507 -24.73 -18.58 15.23
C ILE A 507 -24.83 -17.22 14.54
N THR A 508 -23.88 -16.84 13.66
CA THR A 508 -23.98 -15.61 12.87
C THR A 508 -25.25 -15.61 12.02
N GLY A 509 -25.55 -16.72 11.32
CA GLY A 509 -26.76 -16.88 10.53
C GLY A 509 -28.06 -16.84 11.36
N LEU A 510 -28.05 -17.37 12.59
CA LEU A 510 -29.17 -17.25 13.52
C LEU A 510 -29.40 -15.80 13.94
N MET A 511 -28.33 -15.07 14.25
CA MET A 511 -28.39 -13.66 14.63
C MET A 511 -28.86 -12.75 13.49
N GLU A 512 -28.48 -13.07 12.25
CA GLU A 512 -28.85 -12.29 11.07
C GLU A 512 -30.28 -12.57 10.58
N ASN A 513 -30.76 -13.82 10.65
CA ASN A 513 -32.01 -14.24 10.00
C ASN A 513 -33.23 -14.39 10.93
N ARG A 514 -33.06 -14.61 12.24
CA ARG A 514 -34.20 -14.95 13.14
C ARG A 514 -34.61 -13.87 14.14
N MET A 515 -33.85 -12.78 14.28
CA MET A 515 -34.08 -11.81 15.36
C MET A 515 -34.70 -10.50 14.84
N ASP A 516 -35.89 -10.16 15.36
CA ASP A 516 -36.57 -8.90 15.06
C ASP A 516 -35.68 -7.69 15.40
N ARG A 517 -35.87 -6.55 14.70
CA ARG A 517 -34.98 -5.36 14.78
C ARG A 517 -34.72 -4.84 16.21
N GLU A 518 -35.59 -5.13 17.18
CA GLU A 518 -35.46 -4.74 18.58
C GLU A 518 -34.72 -5.78 19.46
N GLN A 519 -34.57 -7.02 19.01
CA GLN A 519 -33.87 -8.13 19.70
C GLN A 519 -32.43 -8.36 19.20
N LYS A 520 -31.89 -7.48 18.36
CA LYS A 520 -30.53 -7.54 17.81
C LYS A 520 -29.38 -7.30 18.81
N ASN A 521 -29.63 -7.40 20.11
CA ASN A 521 -28.65 -7.05 21.15
C ASN A 521 -27.72 -8.21 21.49
N GLY A 522 -26.98 -8.71 20.49
CA GLY A 522 -25.76 -9.46 20.78
C GLY A 522 -24.70 -8.55 21.40
N VAL A 523 -23.94 -9.05 22.36
CA VAL A 523 -22.83 -8.29 22.96
C VAL A 523 -21.60 -8.45 22.07
N THR A 524 -21.09 -7.34 21.55
CA THR A 524 -19.84 -7.33 20.78
C THR A 524 -18.64 -7.00 21.65
N LEU A 525 -17.45 -7.39 21.18
CA LEU A 525 -16.17 -7.09 21.82
C LEU A 525 -16.01 -5.58 22.09
N ARG A 526 -16.44 -4.72 21.15
CA ARG A 526 -16.49 -3.26 21.33
C ARG A 526 -17.28 -2.84 22.57
N GLN A 527 -18.45 -3.45 22.79
CA GLN A 527 -19.31 -3.13 23.93
C GLN A 527 -18.71 -3.63 25.25
N VAL A 528 -18.01 -4.75 25.25
CA VAL A 528 -17.27 -5.27 26.41
C VAL A 528 -16.16 -4.29 26.79
N TYR A 529 -15.34 -3.85 25.82
CA TYR A 529 -14.29 -2.86 26.06
C TYR A 529 -14.85 -1.54 26.58
N TYR A 530 -15.92 -1.03 25.98
CA TYR A 530 -16.55 0.22 26.42
C TYR A 530 -16.96 0.19 27.89
N GLN A 531 -17.63 -0.89 28.33
CA GLN A 531 -18.04 -1.04 29.72
C GLN A 531 -16.85 -1.25 30.68
N TRP A 532 -15.85 -2.01 30.24
CA TRP A 532 -14.63 -2.20 31.02
C TRP A 532 -13.90 -0.88 31.25
N TYR A 533 -13.77 -0.02 30.23
CA TYR A 533 -13.10 1.28 30.38
C TYR A 533 -13.90 2.30 31.20
N GLN A 534 -15.23 2.25 31.16
CA GLN A 534 -16.04 3.15 31.97
C GLN A 534 -16.05 2.78 33.44
N ASN A 535 -16.26 1.50 33.75
CA ASN A 535 -16.65 1.05 35.08
C ASN A 535 -15.75 -0.06 35.64
N GLY A 536 -14.72 -0.50 34.93
CA GLY A 536 -13.82 -1.57 35.37
C GLY A 536 -14.45 -2.97 35.40
N THR A 537 -15.69 -3.12 34.90
CA THR A 537 -16.50 -4.34 35.03
C THR A 537 -16.73 -5.01 33.68
N LEU A 538 -16.84 -6.34 33.69
CA LEU A 538 -17.22 -7.12 32.51
C LEU A 538 -18.71 -6.91 32.22
N LYS A 539 -19.05 -6.61 30.96
CA LYS A 539 -20.44 -6.56 30.51
C LYS A 539 -21.06 -7.95 30.64
N LYS A 540 -22.30 -8.04 31.11
CA LYS A 540 -23.04 -9.31 31.12
C LYS A 540 -23.09 -9.87 29.70
N LEU A 541 -22.63 -11.11 29.56
CA LEU A 541 -22.53 -11.79 28.27
C LEU A 541 -23.75 -12.70 28.05
N PRO A 542 -24.28 -12.77 26.82
CA PRO A 542 -25.32 -13.73 26.47
C PRO A 542 -24.83 -15.17 26.68
N LYS A 543 -25.71 -16.04 27.20
CA LYS A 543 -25.38 -17.43 27.48
C LYS A 543 -25.73 -18.31 26.29
N ILE A 544 -24.81 -19.20 25.92
CA ILE A 544 -25.05 -20.25 24.93
C ILE A 544 -24.94 -21.61 25.60
N THR A 545 -25.97 -22.43 25.39
CA THR A 545 -26.02 -23.81 25.88
C THR A 545 -26.36 -24.76 24.74
N LEU A 546 -25.80 -25.96 24.82
CA LEU A 546 -26.09 -27.06 23.92
C LEU A 546 -27.07 -28.00 24.63
N SER A 547 -28.31 -28.09 24.14
CA SER A 547 -29.36 -28.95 24.71
C SER A 547 -29.97 -29.78 23.59
N GLU A 548 -29.99 -31.11 23.73
CA GLU A 548 -30.56 -32.05 22.73
C GLU A 548 -30.05 -31.79 21.29
N ASP A 549 -28.73 -31.59 21.15
CA ASP A 549 -28.06 -31.26 19.87
C ASP A 549 -28.52 -29.97 19.17
N GLN A 550 -29.25 -29.08 19.85
CA GLN A 550 -29.59 -27.75 19.36
C GLN A 550 -28.90 -26.65 20.18
N ILE A 551 -28.29 -25.68 19.48
CA ILE A 551 -27.71 -24.49 20.10
C ILE A 551 -28.85 -23.54 20.50
N GLN A 552 -28.96 -23.27 21.80
CA GLN A 552 -29.88 -22.28 22.35
C GLN A 552 -29.09 -21.05 22.83
N VAL A 553 -29.50 -19.88 22.34
CA VAL A 553 -28.91 -18.58 22.71
C VAL A 553 -29.89 -17.85 23.63
N TRP A 554 -29.45 -17.56 24.85
CA TRP A 554 -30.20 -16.80 25.82
C TRP A 554 -29.68 -15.36 25.83
N LEU A 555 -30.45 -14.46 25.23
CA LEU A 555 -30.23 -13.01 25.32
C LEU A 555 -31.00 -12.51 26.56
N GLU A 556 -30.31 -11.91 27.53
CA GLU A 556 -30.94 -11.18 28.64
C GLU A 556 -31.30 -9.75 28.22
#